data_AF-X8H2Z7-F1
#
_entry.id   AF-X8H2Z7-F1
#
_cell.length_a   1.000
_cell.length_b   1.000
_cell.length_c   1.000
_cell.angle_alpha   90.00
_cell.angle_beta   90.00
_cell.angle_gamma   90.00
#
_symmetry.space_group_name_H-M   'P 1'
#
loop_
_entity.id
_entity.type
_entity.pdbx_description
1 polymer ?
#
loop_
_entity_poly.entity_id
_entity_poly.type
_entity_poly.pdbx_seq_one_letter_code
_entity_poly.pdbx_strand_id
1 'polypeptide(L)'
;MLLVFSYSYSVELPNQKYLLRTVKENFDDKYSAIMPETDWKDKELKGKVKSMTEITYKYEDNEVKKKKTIFNENGYIVEELHYDKNRKEPYSYKKRYNDKGLLIESHEHTYSYEYDKNGNLVQIKRPKNSAYGGLERTTYNKAGKIIRTQTFTQNQYDKAGVKITDDSNYLKDKNGELYQSLTDYSYIYNKDGKLQEIRDNVFSSGTIKYSYEFEDGLYVETAELVTRKFVTYYDKAGNEVYYIWVTQPSSEFEPKIQLYLVFKDTKRDKYGNLTYQVANRVEVVDITKGKGNDVGIYEKKVIEYEYYE
;
A
#
# COMPACT_ATOMS: atom_id res chain seq x y z
N MET A 1 -14.59 -40.13 -67.20
CA MET A 1 -13.64 -40.26 -66.07
C MET A 1 -12.82 -38.98 -66.02
N LEU A 2 -12.63 -38.43 -64.82
CA LEU A 2 -12.45 -37.00 -64.52
C LEU A 2 -11.37 -36.23 -65.32
N LEU A 3 -11.78 -35.03 -65.73
CA LEU A 3 -10.97 -33.85 -66.03
C LEU A 3 -11.36 -32.78 -65.00
N VAL A 4 -10.43 -32.26 -64.22
CA VAL A 4 -10.58 -30.94 -63.59
C VAL A 4 -9.22 -30.22 -63.60
N PHE A 5 -9.21 -29.12 -64.35
CA PHE A 5 -8.21 -28.05 -64.34
C PHE A 5 -8.48 -27.07 -63.18
N SER A 6 -7.41 -26.39 -62.76
CA SER A 6 -7.34 -25.30 -61.78
C SER A 6 -8.36 -24.17 -61.96
N TYR A 7 -8.90 -23.65 -60.86
CA TYR A 7 -9.32 -22.25 -60.72
C TYR A 7 -9.09 -21.74 -59.30
N SER A 8 -8.40 -20.60 -59.20
CA SER A 8 -8.24 -19.78 -58.01
C SER A 8 -9.57 -19.09 -57.67
N TYR A 9 -10.02 -19.19 -56.43
CA TYR A 9 -11.04 -18.30 -55.88
C TYR A 9 -10.51 -17.66 -54.60
N SER A 10 -10.24 -16.37 -54.68
CA SER A 10 -10.17 -15.47 -53.54
C SER A 10 -11.57 -15.34 -52.96
N VAL A 11 -11.77 -15.81 -51.73
CA VAL A 11 -12.96 -15.47 -50.94
C VAL A 11 -12.54 -14.41 -49.93
N GLU A 12 -12.85 -13.14 -50.24
CA GLU A 12 -12.88 -12.08 -49.25
C GLU A 12 -13.90 -12.45 -48.17
N LEU A 13 -13.43 -12.72 -46.95
CA LEU A 13 -14.30 -12.89 -45.80
C LEU A 13 -14.88 -11.51 -45.42
N PRO A 14 -16.22 -11.36 -45.41
CA PRO A 14 -16.82 -10.09 -45.04
C PRO A 14 -16.67 -9.84 -43.54
N ASN A 15 -16.17 -8.64 -43.20
CA ASN A 15 -16.48 -7.92 -41.97
C ASN A 15 -16.13 -8.56 -40.61
N GLN A 16 -14.84 -8.78 -40.33
CA GLN A 16 -14.34 -8.89 -38.93
C GLN A 16 -14.42 -7.57 -38.13
N LYS A 17 -14.76 -6.44 -38.78
CA LYS A 17 -14.92 -5.13 -38.10
C LYS A 17 -16.20 -5.02 -37.25
N TYR A 18 -17.18 -5.91 -37.42
CA TYR A 18 -18.45 -5.84 -36.71
C TYR A 18 -18.55 -6.74 -35.46
N LEU A 19 -17.63 -7.69 -35.26
CA LEU A 19 -17.59 -8.53 -34.05
C LEU A 19 -16.79 -7.90 -32.90
N LEU A 20 -15.88 -6.97 -33.18
CA LEU A 20 -15.12 -6.22 -32.17
C LEU A 20 -15.93 -5.10 -31.51
N ARG A 21 -17.11 -4.75 -32.04
CA ARG A 21 -17.93 -3.65 -31.52
C ARG A 21 -19.01 -4.09 -30.52
N THR A 22 -19.41 -5.36 -30.52
CA THR A 22 -20.53 -5.85 -29.71
C THR A 22 -20.13 -6.53 -28.39
N VAL A 23 -18.83 -6.60 -28.06
CA VAL A 23 -18.34 -7.10 -26.76
C VAL A 23 -17.74 -5.97 -25.89
N LYS A 24 -17.62 -4.75 -26.44
CA LYS A 24 -17.15 -3.58 -25.69
C LYS A 24 -18.28 -2.85 -24.96
N GLU A 25 -19.53 -3.13 -25.32
CA GLU A 25 -20.72 -2.57 -24.68
C GLU A 25 -21.22 -3.56 -23.61
N ASN A 26 -21.28 -3.09 -22.35
CA ASN A 26 -21.86 -3.72 -21.15
C ASN A 26 -20.93 -4.38 -20.11
N PHE A 27 -19.59 -4.31 -20.21
CA PHE A 27 -18.74 -4.65 -19.04
C PHE A 27 -18.54 -3.46 -18.10
N ASP A 28 -18.51 -2.22 -18.61
CA ASP A 28 -18.31 -1.00 -17.82
C ASP A 28 -19.53 -0.58 -16.98
N ASP A 29 -20.76 -0.91 -17.42
CA ASP A 29 -22.00 -0.45 -16.77
C ASP A 29 -22.58 -1.45 -15.75
N LYS A 30 -22.10 -2.70 -15.74
CA LYS A 30 -22.68 -3.78 -14.90
C LYS A 30 -22.04 -3.91 -13.52
N TYR A 31 -20.90 -3.27 -13.32
CA TYR A 31 -20.21 -3.23 -12.03
C TYR A 31 -20.13 -1.77 -11.62
N SER A 32 -20.78 -1.39 -10.52
CA SER A 32 -20.40 -0.18 -9.79
C SER A 32 -18.88 -0.19 -9.68
N ALA A 33 -18.22 0.87 -10.16
CA ALA A 33 -16.76 0.89 -10.24
C ALA A 33 -16.20 0.50 -8.87
N ILE A 34 -15.48 -0.62 -8.78
CA ILE A 34 -14.80 -0.98 -7.54
C ILE A 34 -13.79 0.13 -7.31
N MET A 35 -13.91 0.83 -6.18
CA MET A 35 -13.00 1.89 -5.81
C MET A 35 -12.05 1.37 -4.74
N PRO A 36 -10.73 1.55 -4.90
CA PRO A 36 -9.81 1.44 -3.78
C PRO A 36 -10.28 2.32 -2.62
N GLU A 37 -9.98 1.90 -1.40
CA GLU A 37 -10.24 2.73 -0.22
C GLU A 37 -9.62 4.14 -0.40
N THR A 38 -10.32 5.16 0.07
CA THR A 38 -9.88 6.55 -0.03
C THR A 38 -8.68 6.78 0.89
N ASP A 39 -7.79 7.71 0.54
CA ASP A 39 -6.66 8.07 1.40
C ASP A 39 -7.11 8.62 2.78
N TRP A 40 -8.31 9.20 2.90
CA TRP A 40 -8.89 9.52 4.21
C TRP A 40 -9.09 8.28 5.08
N LYS A 41 -9.64 7.20 4.51
CA LYS A 41 -9.91 5.95 5.23
C LYS A 41 -8.61 5.24 5.61
N ASP A 42 -7.65 5.17 4.69
CA ASP A 42 -6.33 4.58 4.93
C ASP A 42 -5.56 5.32 6.04
N LYS A 43 -5.80 6.63 6.19
CA LYS A 43 -5.23 7.47 7.25
C LYS A 43 -6.14 7.62 8.48
N GLU A 44 -7.26 6.90 8.50
CA GLU A 44 -8.28 6.95 9.54
C GLU A 44 -8.84 8.35 9.86
N LEU A 45 -8.78 9.27 8.90
CA LEU A 45 -9.23 10.65 9.03
C LEU A 45 -10.74 10.74 9.18
N LYS A 46 -11.18 11.61 10.08
CA LYS A 46 -12.59 11.90 10.39
C LYS A 46 -12.98 13.25 9.77
N GLY A 47 -14.17 13.30 9.17
CA GLY A 47 -14.63 14.49 8.47
C GLY A 47 -13.95 14.71 7.11
N LYS A 48 -14.38 15.75 6.39
CA LYS A 48 -13.91 16.06 5.04
C LYS A 48 -12.61 16.89 5.08
N VAL A 49 -11.48 16.24 5.33
CA VAL A 49 -10.17 16.93 5.45
C VAL A 49 -9.71 17.42 4.07
N LYS A 50 -9.62 18.73 3.90
CA LYS A 50 -9.08 19.38 2.70
C LYS A 50 -7.56 19.34 2.65
N SER A 51 -6.91 19.63 3.77
CA SER A 51 -5.45 19.51 3.88
C SER A 51 -5.00 19.13 5.29
N MET A 52 -3.83 18.51 5.37
CA MET A 52 -3.19 18.08 6.60
C MET A 52 -1.72 18.50 6.55
N THR A 53 -1.27 19.29 7.51
CA THR A 53 0.15 19.64 7.68
C THR A 53 0.69 18.94 8.91
N GLU A 54 1.62 18.00 8.72
CA GLU A 54 2.28 17.27 9.80
C GLU A 54 3.72 17.79 9.98
N ILE A 55 4.07 18.06 11.24
CA ILE A 55 5.44 18.37 11.67
C ILE A 55 5.85 17.35 12.72
N THR A 56 6.90 16.60 12.42
CA THR A 56 7.47 15.57 13.29
C THR A 56 8.86 15.98 13.73
N TYR A 57 9.06 16.05 15.04
CA TYR A 57 10.33 16.34 15.70
C TYR A 57 10.88 15.03 16.27
N LYS A 58 12.05 14.61 15.79
CA LYS A 58 12.80 13.47 16.32
C LYS A 58 14.01 13.99 17.06
N TYR A 59 14.06 13.76 18.36
CA TYR A 59 15.03 14.40 19.23
C TYR A 59 16.39 13.69 19.24
N GLU A 60 16.42 12.37 19.09
CA GLU A 60 17.70 11.62 19.00
C GLU A 60 18.53 12.05 17.78
N ASP A 61 17.88 12.29 16.64
CA ASP A 61 18.54 12.69 15.38
C ASP A 61 18.57 14.22 15.17
N ASN A 62 18.01 15.01 16.09
CA ASN A 62 17.73 16.45 15.91
C ASN A 62 17.08 16.76 14.55
N GLU A 63 16.14 15.91 14.14
CA GLU A 63 15.50 15.96 12.83
C GLU A 63 14.10 16.55 12.94
N VAL A 64 13.78 17.49 12.04
CA VAL A 64 12.43 18.04 11.90
C VAL A 64 11.94 17.77 10.49
N LYS A 65 10.87 16.98 10.36
CA LYS A 65 10.20 16.71 9.08
C LYS A 65 8.91 17.47 9.04
N LYS A 66 8.66 18.17 7.93
CA LYS A 66 7.38 18.80 7.64
C LYS A 66 6.84 18.28 6.32
N LYS A 67 5.57 17.87 6.33
CA LYS A 67 4.82 17.44 5.14
C LYS A 67 3.44 18.08 5.12
N LYS A 68 2.99 18.57 3.97
CA LYS A 68 1.58 18.95 3.75
C LYS A 68 0.96 18.01 2.72
N THR A 69 -0.18 17.41 3.06
CA THR A 69 -0.97 16.56 2.17
C THR A 69 -2.26 17.28 1.83
N ILE A 70 -2.60 17.32 0.54
CA ILE A 70 -3.79 17.98 0.02
C ILE A 70 -4.70 16.90 -0.58
N PHE A 71 -5.96 16.92 -0.18
CA PHE A 71 -6.98 15.98 -0.63
C PHE A 71 -7.95 16.66 -1.59
N ASN A 72 -8.68 15.88 -2.38
CA ASN A 72 -9.92 16.33 -3.02
C ASN A 72 -11.14 16.06 -2.11
N GLU A 73 -12.32 16.53 -2.53
CA GLU A 73 -13.57 16.37 -1.76
C GLU A 73 -14.03 14.91 -1.60
N ASN A 74 -13.49 14.01 -2.42
CA ASN A 74 -13.74 12.56 -2.33
C ASN A 74 -12.71 11.85 -1.42
N GLY A 75 -11.77 12.58 -0.83
CA GLY A 75 -10.80 12.05 0.13
C GLY A 75 -9.56 11.39 -0.46
N TYR A 76 -9.25 11.66 -1.73
CA TYR A 76 -8.02 11.19 -2.37
C TYR A 76 -6.95 12.28 -2.35
N ILE A 77 -5.69 11.87 -2.14
CA ILE A 77 -4.54 12.77 -2.16
C ILE A 77 -4.29 13.28 -3.58
N VAL A 78 -4.35 14.60 -3.80
CA VAL A 78 -4.04 15.21 -5.09
C VAL A 78 -2.62 15.78 -5.14
N GLU A 79 -2.05 16.10 -3.98
CA GLU A 79 -0.70 16.65 -3.88
C GLU A 79 -0.08 16.41 -2.51
N GLU A 80 1.21 16.08 -2.48
CA GLU A 80 2.03 16.06 -1.27
C GLU A 80 3.20 17.04 -1.41
N LEU A 81 3.38 17.88 -0.41
CA LEU A 81 4.46 18.87 -0.31
C LEU A 81 5.44 18.43 0.78
N HIS A 82 6.68 18.16 0.40
CA HIS A 82 7.73 17.74 1.32
C HIS A 82 8.73 18.89 1.49
N TYR A 83 8.88 19.37 2.72
CA TYR A 83 9.70 20.52 3.04
C TYR A 83 11.11 20.07 3.41
N ASP A 84 12.10 20.59 2.71
CA ASP A 84 13.52 20.37 2.97
C ASP A 84 14.11 21.65 3.56
N LYS A 85 14.85 21.53 4.67
CA LYS A 85 15.50 22.66 5.35
C LYS A 85 16.45 23.45 4.45
N ASN A 86 16.99 22.82 3.41
CA ASN A 86 17.95 23.42 2.48
C ASN A 86 17.29 24.02 1.24
N ARG A 87 15.95 23.97 1.12
CA ARG A 87 15.22 24.49 -0.05
C ARG A 87 14.19 25.53 0.37
N LYS A 88 14.09 26.58 -0.46
CA LYS A 88 13.06 27.62 -0.28
C LYS A 88 11.65 27.09 -0.59
N GLU A 89 11.55 26.30 -1.66
CA GLU A 89 10.29 25.69 -2.12
C GLU A 89 10.25 24.19 -1.79
N PRO A 90 9.11 23.65 -1.34
CA PRO A 90 8.96 22.22 -1.08
C PRO A 90 9.00 21.41 -2.37
N TYR A 91 9.35 20.13 -2.25
CA TYR A 91 9.10 19.16 -3.33
C TYR A 91 7.60 18.92 -3.44
N SER A 92 7.05 19.06 -4.64
CA SER A 92 5.63 18.86 -4.93
C SER A 92 5.44 17.55 -5.70
N TYR A 93 4.64 16.65 -5.14
CA TYR A 93 4.28 15.37 -5.73
C TYR A 93 2.79 15.35 -6.03
N LYS A 94 2.43 15.67 -7.28
CA LYS A 94 1.04 15.69 -7.74
C LYS A 94 0.55 14.32 -8.20
N LYS A 95 -0.73 14.08 -7.97
CA LYS A 95 -1.47 12.90 -8.42
C LYS A 95 -2.63 13.34 -9.31
N ARG A 96 -2.91 12.57 -10.36
CA ARG A 96 -4.02 12.81 -11.29
C ARG A 96 -4.96 11.61 -11.29
N TYR A 97 -6.25 11.89 -11.36
CA TYR A 97 -7.32 10.91 -11.33
C TYR A 97 -8.17 11.02 -12.59
N ASN A 98 -8.79 9.92 -13.01
CA ASN A 98 -9.80 9.96 -14.07
C ASN A 98 -11.18 10.37 -13.51
N ASP A 99 -12.17 10.49 -14.39
CA ASP A 99 -13.54 10.89 -14.04
C ASP A 99 -14.24 9.89 -13.10
N LYS A 100 -13.75 8.64 -13.04
CA LYS A 100 -14.21 7.60 -12.11
C LYS A 100 -13.53 7.69 -10.74
N GLY A 101 -12.59 8.62 -10.54
CA GLY A 101 -11.84 8.79 -9.28
C GLY A 101 -10.67 7.81 -9.10
N LEU A 102 -10.25 7.09 -10.15
CA LEU A 102 -9.10 6.18 -10.09
C LEU A 102 -7.81 6.93 -10.41
N LEU A 103 -6.76 6.71 -9.61
CA LEU A 103 -5.44 7.31 -9.81
C LEU A 103 -4.87 6.86 -11.17
N ILE A 104 -4.56 7.78 -12.07
CA ILE A 104 -3.97 7.48 -13.39
C ILE A 104 -2.50 7.86 -13.48
N GLU A 105 -2.05 8.78 -12.62
CA GLU A 105 -0.67 9.27 -12.66
C GLU A 105 -0.22 9.81 -11.30
N SER A 106 1.04 9.55 -10.94
CA SER A 106 1.78 10.21 -9.85
C SER A 106 3.08 10.81 -10.39
N HIS A 107 3.94 11.35 -9.52
CA HIS A 107 5.21 11.97 -9.96
C HIS A 107 6.02 11.06 -10.89
N GLU A 108 6.27 9.82 -10.45
CA GLU A 108 7.15 8.87 -11.15
C GLU A 108 6.42 7.74 -11.87
N HIS A 109 5.10 7.60 -11.67
CA HIS A 109 4.35 6.42 -12.13
C HIS A 109 3.09 6.76 -12.93
N THR A 110 2.70 5.82 -13.79
CA THR A 110 1.39 5.76 -14.43
C THR A 110 0.64 4.53 -13.96
N TYR A 111 -0.69 4.59 -14.02
CA TYR A 111 -1.57 3.58 -13.48
C TYR A 111 -2.63 3.22 -14.51
N SER A 112 -2.90 1.93 -14.65
CA SER A 112 -3.97 1.41 -15.50
C SER A 112 -4.77 0.36 -14.74
N TYR A 113 -5.99 0.10 -15.20
CA TYR A 113 -6.93 -0.76 -14.49
C TYR A 113 -7.60 -1.74 -15.43
N GLU A 114 -7.86 -2.93 -14.91
CA GLU A 114 -8.65 -3.99 -15.55
C GLU A 114 -9.45 -4.74 -14.47
N TYR A 115 -10.40 -5.57 -14.89
CA TYR A 115 -11.09 -6.49 -13.99
C TYR A 115 -10.62 -7.91 -14.25
N ASP A 116 -10.34 -8.67 -13.19
CA ASP A 116 -10.03 -10.09 -13.31
C ASP A 116 -11.29 -10.92 -13.61
N LYS A 117 -11.12 -12.21 -13.88
CA LYS A 117 -12.22 -13.16 -14.16
C LYS A 117 -13.22 -13.32 -13.01
N ASN A 118 -12.86 -12.92 -11.80
CA ASN A 118 -13.71 -12.97 -10.61
C ASN A 118 -14.44 -11.63 -10.35
N GLY A 119 -14.20 -10.64 -11.21
CA GLY A 119 -14.74 -9.28 -11.08
C GLY A 119 -14.02 -8.45 -10.03
N ASN A 120 -12.76 -8.75 -9.69
CA ASN A 120 -11.93 -7.91 -8.83
C ASN A 120 -11.22 -6.83 -9.66
N LEU A 121 -11.00 -5.65 -9.07
CA LEU A 121 -10.23 -4.59 -9.72
C LEU A 121 -8.74 -4.90 -9.64
N VAL A 122 -8.04 -4.80 -10.77
CA VAL A 122 -6.60 -4.95 -10.87
C VAL A 122 -6.01 -3.61 -11.29
N GLN A 123 -5.16 -3.05 -10.45
CA GLN A 123 -4.35 -1.87 -10.75
C GLN A 123 -2.96 -2.31 -11.19
N ILE A 124 -2.46 -1.72 -12.27
CA ILE A 124 -1.11 -1.91 -12.78
C ILE A 124 -0.38 -0.56 -12.70
N LYS A 125 0.64 -0.49 -11.85
CA LYS A 125 1.51 0.68 -11.66
C LYS A 125 2.81 0.46 -12.43
N ARG A 126 3.19 1.46 -13.25
CA ARG A 126 4.40 1.43 -14.09
C ARG A 126 5.22 2.72 -13.92
N PRO A 127 6.55 2.65 -13.87
CA PRO A 127 7.40 3.83 -13.88
C PRO A 127 7.29 4.57 -15.22
N LYS A 128 7.36 5.91 -15.19
CA LYS A 128 7.31 6.75 -16.40
C LYS A 128 8.59 6.66 -17.25
N ASN A 129 9.75 6.58 -16.60
CA ASN A 129 11.07 6.78 -17.23
C ASN A 129 12.04 5.62 -16.95
N SER A 130 11.63 4.35 -17.12
CA SER A 130 12.54 3.22 -16.99
C SER A 130 12.59 2.37 -18.25
N ALA A 131 13.82 2.15 -18.77
CA ALA A 131 14.11 1.23 -19.87
C ALA A 131 14.00 -0.25 -19.47
N TYR A 132 13.98 -0.54 -18.16
CA TYR A 132 13.83 -1.87 -17.55
C TYR A 132 12.82 -1.78 -16.40
N GLY A 133 11.64 -1.25 -16.71
CA GLY A 133 10.66 -0.86 -15.70
C GLY A 133 9.99 -2.06 -15.07
N GLY A 134 10.30 -2.35 -13.80
CA GLY A 134 9.45 -3.23 -13.01
C GLY A 134 8.03 -2.66 -12.92
N LEU A 135 7.04 -3.55 -12.88
CA LEU A 135 5.64 -3.17 -12.67
C LEU A 135 5.12 -3.74 -11.36
N GLU A 136 4.16 -3.07 -10.77
CA GLU A 136 3.44 -3.53 -9.59
C GLU A 136 1.98 -3.77 -9.96
N ARG A 137 1.46 -4.92 -9.59
CA ARG A 137 0.07 -5.32 -9.78
C ARG A 137 -0.61 -5.46 -8.43
N THR A 138 -1.64 -4.66 -8.19
CA THR A 138 -2.42 -4.70 -6.95
C THR A 138 -3.85 -5.06 -7.27
N THR A 139 -4.36 -6.12 -6.64
CA THR A 139 -5.72 -6.61 -6.85
C THR A 139 -6.57 -6.26 -5.63
N TYR A 140 -7.73 -5.67 -5.88
CA TYR A 140 -8.70 -5.24 -4.89
C TYR A 140 -9.97 -6.08 -5.02
N ASN A 141 -10.49 -6.54 -3.88
CA ASN A 141 -11.80 -7.20 -3.86
C ASN A 141 -12.94 -6.21 -4.12
N LYS A 142 -14.18 -6.74 -4.19
CA LYS A 142 -15.40 -5.95 -4.40
C LYS A 142 -15.68 -4.88 -3.34
N ALA A 143 -15.03 -4.96 -2.17
CA ALA A 143 -15.12 -3.97 -1.11
C ALA A 143 -13.99 -2.92 -1.17
N GLY A 144 -13.13 -2.96 -2.18
CA GLY A 144 -12.01 -2.02 -2.34
C GLY A 144 -10.76 -2.36 -1.52
N LYS A 145 -10.74 -3.51 -0.83
CA LYS A 145 -9.57 -3.95 -0.03
C LYS A 145 -8.57 -4.69 -0.88
N ILE A 146 -7.29 -4.43 -0.65
CA ILE A 146 -6.19 -5.17 -1.29
C ILE A 146 -6.28 -6.63 -0.88
N ILE A 147 -6.26 -7.54 -1.84
CA ILE A 147 -6.21 -8.99 -1.59
C ILE A 147 -4.92 -9.62 -2.10
N ARG A 148 -4.22 -8.94 -3.03
CA ARG A 148 -2.94 -9.39 -3.55
C ARG A 148 -2.10 -8.24 -4.09
N THR A 149 -0.80 -8.26 -3.84
CA THR A 149 0.18 -7.36 -4.45
C THR A 149 1.33 -8.17 -5.02
N GLN A 150 1.67 -7.92 -6.28
CA GLN A 150 2.76 -8.60 -6.97
C GLN A 150 3.69 -7.55 -7.57
N THR A 151 4.99 -7.70 -7.37
CA THR A 151 5.99 -6.89 -8.08
C THR A 151 6.68 -7.74 -9.11
N PHE A 152 6.94 -7.16 -10.26
CA PHE A 152 7.61 -7.84 -11.34
C PHE A 152 8.73 -6.99 -11.91
N THR A 153 9.76 -7.64 -12.45
CA THR A 153 10.84 -6.98 -13.18
C THR A 153 10.88 -7.44 -14.63
N GLN A 154 11.19 -6.52 -15.53
CA GLN A 154 11.33 -6.78 -16.95
C GLN A 154 12.74 -7.31 -17.22
N ASN A 155 12.93 -8.62 -17.24
CA ASN A 155 14.14 -9.25 -17.77
C ASN A 155 13.74 -10.48 -18.61
N GLN A 156 14.11 -10.47 -19.88
CA GLN A 156 13.91 -11.58 -20.82
C GLN A 156 15.22 -12.12 -21.41
N TYR A 157 16.31 -11.37 -21.25
CA TYR A 157 17.60 -11.63 -21.89
C TYR A 157 18.74 -11.16 -20.99
N ASP A 158 19.87 -11.86 -21.00
CA ASP A 158 21.09 -11.40 -20.32
C ASP A 158 21.83 -10.29 -21.10
N LYS A 159 22.92 -9.75 -20.54
CA LYS A 159 23.77 -8.72 -21.18
C LYS A 159 24.45 -9.20 -22.48
N ALA A 160 24.43 -10.50 -22.75
CA ALA A 160 24.97 -11.13 -23.96
C ALA A 160 23.88 -11.46 -25.00
N GLY A 161 22.61 -11.13 -24.71
CA GLY A 161 21.48 -11.35 -25.63
C GLY A 161 20.89 -12.76 -25.59
N VAL A 162 21.20 -13.56 -24.56
CA VAL A 162 20.69 -14.92 -24.41
C VAL A 162 19.33 -14.92 -23.72
N LYS A 163 18.35 -15.59 -24.32
CA LYS A 163 17.00 -15.78 -23.77
C LYS A 163 17.05 -16.65 -22.52
N ILE A 164 16.54 -16.16 -21.39
CA ILE A 164 16.37 -16.95 -20.17
C ILE A 164 15.04 -17.73 -20.30
N THR A 165 15.11 -19.06 -20.28
CA THR A 165 14.06 -20.00 -20.69
C THR A 165 13.05 -20.37 -19.58
N ASP A 166 11.78 -20.57 -19.96
CA ASP A 166 10.75 -21.49 -19.43
C ASP A 166 10.62 -21.75 -17.92
N ASP A 167 10.31 -20.74 -17.11
CA ASP A 167 9.74 -20.96 -15.78
C ASP A 167 8.27 -20.48 -15.69
N SER A 168 7.48 -21.15 -14.86
CA SER A 168 6.05 -20.84 -14.61
C SER A 168 5.81 -19.53 -13.83
N ASN A 169 6.86 -18.73 -13.60
CA ASN A 169 6.87 -17.54 -12.75
C ASN A 169 6.83 -16.19 -13.51
N TYR A 170 6.49 -16.22 -14.80
CA TYR A 170 6.42 -15.01 -15.64
C TYR A 170 4.98 -14.55 -15.87
N LEU A 171 4.75 -13.24 -15.73
CA LEU A 171 3.54 -12.57 -16.21
C LEU A 171 3.79 -12.07 -17.63
N LYS A 172 2.93 -12.47 -18.57
CA LYS A 172 2.89 -11.92 -19.92
C LYS A 172 1.86 -10.81 -19.97
N ASP A 173 2.28 -9.59 -20.30
CA ASP A 173 1.36 -8.48 -20.43
C ASP A 173 0.63 -8.46 -21.77
N LYS A 174 -0.30 -7.51 -21.95
CA LYS A 174 -1.09 -7.35 -23.18
C LYS A 174 -0.26 -7.04 -24.44
N ASN A 175 0.95 -6.52 -24.27
CA ASN A 175 1.89 -6.22 -25.36
C ASN A 175 2.81 -7.41 -25.66
N GLY A 176 2.69 -8.50 -24.89
CA GLY A 176 3.48 -9.71 -25.03
C GLY A 176 4.82 -9.68 -24.29
N GLU A 177 5.07 -8.66 -23.47
CA GLU A 177 6.26 -8.56 -22.64
C GLU A 177 6.15 -9.51 -21.44
N LEU A 178 7.22 -10.26 -21.17
CA LEU A 178 7.39 -11.12 -20.01
C LEU A 178 8.04 -10.36 -18.86
N TYR A 179 7.49 -10.58 -17.67
CA TYR A 179 7.94 -10.02 -16.41
C TYR A 179 8.13 -11.13 -15.38
N GLN A 180 9.28 -11.15 -14.71
CA GLN A 180 9.56 -12.09 -13.64
C GLN A 180 8.95 -11.59 -12.33
N SER A 181 8.16 -12.43 -11.64
CA SER A 181 7.65 -12.10 -10.31
C SER A 181 8.79 -12.04 -9.29
N LEU A 182 8.91 -10.92 -8.58
CA LEU A 182 9.89 -10.72 -7.51
C LEU A 182 9.28 -10.96 -6.14
N THR A 183 8.09 -10.40 -5.91
CA THR A 183 7.34 -10.56 -4.67
C THR A 183 5.90 -10.87 -4.97
N ASP A 184 5.25 -11.62 -4.09
CA ASP A 184 3.84 -11.97 -4.22
C ASP A 184 3.22 -12.06 -2.83
N TYR A 185 2.44 -11.06 -2.45
CA TYR A 185 1.79 -10.98 -1.15
C TYR A 185 0.29 -11.18 -1.29
N SER A 186 -0.29 -12.04 -0.45
CA SER A 186 -1.74 -12.19 -0.30
C SER A 186 -2.19 -11.60 1.04
N TYR A 187 -3.31 -10.88 1.03
CA TYR A 187 -3.85 -10.21 2.21
C TYR A 187 -5.12 -10.93 2.66
N ILE A 188 -5.10 -11.43 3.89
CA ILE A 188 -6.16 -12.28 4.45
C ILE A 188 -6.82 -11.52 5.58
N TYR A 189 -8.14 -11.42 5.53
CA TYR A 189 -8.95 -10.71 6.50
C TYR A 189 -9.86 -11.68 7.25
N ASN A 190 -10.18 -11.38 8.51
CA ASN A 190 -11.22 -12.09 9.23
C ASN A 190 -12.62 -11.69 8.72
N LYS A 191 -13.66 -12.36 9.25
CA LYS A 191 -15.07 -12.09 8.92
C LYS A 191 -15.53 -10.65 9.18
N ASP A 192 -14.88 -9.97 10.13
CA ASP A 192 -15.16 -8.59 10.51
C ASP A 192 -14.37 -7.59 9.65
N GLY A 193 -13.57 -8.10 8.71
CA GLY A 193 -12.77 -7.32 7.78
C GLY A 193 -11.45 -6.79 8.35
N LYS A 194 -11.01 -7.22 9.54
CA LYS A 194 -9.67 -6.89 10.07
C LYS A 194 -8.61 -7.76 9.41
N LEU A 195 -7.43 -7.18 9.14
CA LEU A 195 -6.31 -7.90 8.55
C LEU A 195 -5.81 -8.98 9.54
N GLN A 196 -5.49 -10.17 9.05
CA GLN A 196 -5.02 -11.29 9.87
C GLN A 196 -3.64 -11.75 9.42
N GLU A 197 -3.37 -11.67 8.11
CA GLU A 197 -2.12 -12.16 7.56
C GLU A 197 -1.80 -11.38 6.28
N ILE A 198 -0.55 -10.94 6.16
CA ILE A 198 0.07 -10.62 4.88
C ILE A 198 0.99 -11.79 4.59
N ARG A 199 0.51 -12.70 3.75
CA ARG A 199 1.23 -13.91 3.37
C ARG A 199 2.18 -13.63 2.24
N ASP A 200 3.45 -13.91 2.46
CA ASP A 200 4.45 -13.96 1.39
C ASP A 200 4.35 -15.33 0.70
N ASN A 201 3.93 -15.32 -0.57
CA ASN A 201 3.75 -16.53 -1.38
C ASN A 201 5.06 -17.01 -2.02
N VAL A 202 6.17 -16.27 -1.85
CA VAL A 202 7.50 -16.61 -2.37
C VAL A 202 8.41 -17.09 -1.24
N PHE A 203 8.49 -16.35 -0.14
CA PHE A 203 9.36 -16.65 1.00
C PHE A 203 8.55 -16.68 2.30
N SER A 204 8.41 -17.84 2.95
CA SER A 204 7.63 -17.95 4.19
C SER A 204 8.10 -17.00 5.31
N SER A 205 9.37 -16.59 5.30
CA SER A 205 9.95 -15.63 6.26
C SER A 205 9.42 -14.20 6.14
N GLY A 206 8.80 -13.84 5.02
CA GLY A 206 8.18 -12.53 4.79
C GLY A 206 6.74 -12.43 5.27
N THR A 207 6.14 -13.52 5.77
CA THR A 207 4.74 -13.51 6.24
C THR A 207 4.60 -12.75 7.55
N ILE A 208 3.64 -11.82 7.59
CA ILE A 208 3.27 -11.04 8.78
C ILE A 208 1.92 -11.55 9.26
N LYS A 209 1.79 -11.87 10.55
CA LYS A 209 0.51 -12.23 11.19
C LYS A 209 0.06 -11.14 12.14
N TYR A 210 -1.24 -10.92 12.18
CA TYR A 210 -1.88 -9.91 13.02
C TYR A 210 -2.77 -10.59 14.07
N SER A 211 -2.58 -10.26 15.34
CA SER A 211 -3.51 -10.61 16.42
C SER A 211 -4.06 -9.36 17.11
N TYR A 212 -5.26 -9.51 17.66
CA TYR A 212 -5.99 -8.43 18.31
C TYR A 212 -6.57 -8.93 19.62
N GLU A 213 -6.14 -8.32 20.72
CA GLU A 213 -6.44 -8.76 22.07
C GLU A 213 -6.97 -7.57 22.89
N PHE A 214 -7.52 -7.87 24.07
CA PHE A 214 -7.95 -6.86 25.03
C PHE A 214 -7.42 -7.23 26.40
N GLU A 215 -6.47 -6.44 26.90
CA GLU A 215 -5.71 -6.73 28.11
C GLU A 215 -5.59 -5.46 28.95
N ASP A 216 -5.81 -5.57 30.27
CA ASP A 216 -5.74 -4.45 31.22
C ASP A 216 -6.54 -3.20 30.81
N GLY A 217 -7.67 -3.40 30.12
CA GLY A 217 -8.53 -2.31 29.66
C GLY A 217 -8.06 -1.62 28.37
N LEU A 218 -6.98 -2.11 27.75
CA LEU A 218 -6.39 -1.61 26.51
C LEU A 218 -6.64 -2.59 25.36
N TYR A 219 -6.82 -2.05 24.17
CA TYR A 219 -6.82 -2.84 22.94
C TYR A 219 -5.38 -3.06 22.47
N VAL A 220 -5.03 -4.30 22.15
CA VAL A 220 -3.66 -4.67 21.77
C VAL A 220 -3.66 -5.15 20.33
N GLU A 221 -2.84 -4.54 19.50
CA GLU A 221 -2.54 -5.02 18.15
C GLU A 221 -1.11 -5.56 18.13
N THR A 222 -0.96 -6.81 17.71
CA THR A 222 0.35 -7.43 17.46
C THR A 222 0.52 -7.68 15.98
N ALA A 223 1.64 -7.23 15.40
CA ALA A 223 2.12 -7.64 14.09
C ALA A 223 3.40 -8.47 14.25
N GLU A 224 3.36 -9.73 13.84
CA GLU A 224 4.42 -10.71 14.07
C GLU A 224 5.01 -11.23 12.76
N LEU A 225 6.33 -11.15 12.67
CA LEU A 225 7.17 -11.72 11.63
C LEU A 225 8.09 -12.77 12.26
N VAL A 226 8.69 -13.63 11.44
CA VAL A 226 9.57 -14.72 11.91
C VAL A 226 10.66 -14.26 12.89
N THR A 227 11.20 -13.04 12.72
CA THR A 227 12.29 -12.54 13.56
C THR A 227 11.94 -11.30 14.39
N ARG A 228 10.71 -10.80 14.28
CA ARG A 228 10.32 -9.49 14.81
C ARG A 228 8.87 -9.47 15.24
N LYS A 229 8.58 -8.76 16.31
CA LYS A 229 7.23 -8.52 16.80
C LYS A 229 7.05 -7.04 17.09
N PHE A 230 5.95 -6.48 16.64
CA PHE A 230 5.51 -5.13 16.95
C PHE A 230 4.21 -5.22 17.74
N VAL A 231 4.14 -4.51 18.86
CA VAL A 231 2.97 -4.50 19.73
C VAL A 231 2.58 -3.06 19.98
N THR A 232 1.34 -2.70 19.65
CA THR A 232 0.78 -1.39 19.92
C THR A 232 -0.44 -1.52 20.82
N TYR A 233 -0.46 -0.73 21.89
CA TYR A 233 -1.58 -0.68 22.83
C TYR A 233 -2.36 0.60 22.62
N TYR A 234 -3.68 0.49 22.68
CA TYR A 234 -4.60 1.59 22.48
C TYR A 234 -5.56 1.73 23.65
N ASP A 235 -5.83 2.97 24.05
CA ASP A 235 -6.91 3.27 24.99
C ASP A 235 -8.29 3.14 24.33
N LYS A 236 -9.36 3.31 25.12
CA LYS A 236 -10.76 3.25 24.62
C LYS A 236 -11.10 4.32 23.58
N ALA A 237 -10.34 5.41 23.52
CA ALA A 237 -10.49 6.47 22.53
C ALA A 237 -9.64 6.22 21.26
N GLY A 238 -8.93 5.09 21.19
CA GLY A 238 -8.08 4.72 20.07
C GLY A 238 -6.76 5.50 20.04
N ASN A 239 -6.32 6.08 21.16
CA ASN A 239 -5.00 6.67 21.26
C ASN A 239 -3.97 5.59 21.53
N GLU A 240 -2.84 5.63 20.83
CA GLU A 240 -1.68 4.82 21.18
C GLU A 240 -1.22 5.18 22.60
N VAL A 241 -0.99 4.16 23.41
CA VAL A 241 -0.50 4.27 24.80
C VAL A 241 0.92 3.74 24.88
N TYR A 242 1.17 2.60 24.23
CA TYR A 242 2.48 1.96 24.15
C TYR A 242 2.77 1.49 22.73
N TYR A 243 4.03 1.57 22.34
CA TYR A 243 4.54 0.91 21.14
C TYR A 243 5.82 0.17 21.49
N ILE A 244 5.88 -1.13 21.17
CA ILE A 244 7.01 -2.00 21.47
C ILE A 244 7.45 -2.70 20.19
N TRP A 245 8.73 -2.56 19.85
CA TRP A 245 9.38 -3.34 18.82
C TRP A 245 10.38 -4.31 19.46
N VAL A 246 10.15 -5.59 19.23
CA VAL A 246 10.98 -6.70 19.69
C VAL A 246 11.61 -7.41 18.50
N THR A 247 12.89 -7.78 18.64
CA THR A 247 13.57 -8.71 17.74
C THR A 247 13.83 -10.02 18.45
N GLN A 248 13.47 -11.13 17.82
CA GLN A 248 13.79 -12.47 18.27
C GLN A 248 14.26 -13.30 17.05
N PRO A 249 15.56 -13.32 16.74
CA PRO A 249 16.06 -13.91 15.51
C PRO A 249 15.91 -15.44 15.45
N SER A 250 15.84 -16.13 16.60
CA SER A 250 15.51 -17.55 16.69
C SER A 250 14.96 -17.89 18.09
N SER A 251 14.46 -19.11 18.27
CA SER A 251 14.05 -19.64 19.58
C SER A 251 15.23 -19.78 20.57
N GLU A 252 16.47 -19.72 20.09
CA GLU A 252 17.68 -19.87 20.92
C GLU A 252 18.13 -18.54 21.52
N PHE A 253 17.72 -17.40 20.95
CA PHE A 253 18.08 -16.08 21.45
C PHE A 253 16.92 -15.47 22.24
N GLU A 254 17.25 -14.89 23.39
CA GLU A 254 16.29 -14.13 24.17
C GLU A 254 15.76 -12.94 23.35
N PRO A 255 14.44 -12.67 23.38
CA PRO A 255 13.87 -11.51 22.72
C PRO A 255 14.50 -10.22 23.24
N LYS A 256 14.87 -9.32 22.31
CA LYS A 256 15.41 -8.01 22.65
C LYS A 256 14.45 -6.91 22.23
N ILE A 257 14.07 -6.03 23.16
CA ILE A 257 13.37 -4.79 22.84
C ILE A 257 14.34 -3.85 22.12
N GLN A 258 14.00 -3.49 20.89
CA GLN A 258 14.73 -2.49 20.10
C GLN A 258 14.22 -1.08 20.41
N LEU A 259 12.90 -0.95 20.58
CA LEU A 259 12.25 0.32 20.87
C LEU A 259 11.04 0.08 21.78
N TYR A 260 10.94 0.90 22.82
CA TYR A 260 9.73 1.01 23.63
C TYR A 260 9.39 2.47 23.80
N LEU A 261 8.20 2.84 23.32
CA LEU A 261 7.63 4.19 23.45
C LEU A 261 6.42 4.17 24.37
N VAL A 262 6.31 5.22 25.20
CA VAL A 262 5.13 5.55 25.99
C VAL A 262 4.60 6.89 25.50
N PHE A 263 3.34 6.92 25.10
CA PHE A 263 2.69 8.14 24.64
C PHE A 263 2.10 8.90 25.83
N LYS A 264 2.67 10.07 26.13
CA LYS A 264 2.40 10.82 27.36
C LYS A 264 1.32 11.90 27.20
N ASP A 265 1.21 12.45 26.01
CA ASP A 265 0.21 13.47 25.69
C ASP A 265 -0.28 13.23 24.26
N THR A 266 -1.60 13.22 24.11
CA THR A 266 -2.30 13.04 22.84
C THR A 266 -3.48 13.99 22.82
N LYS A 267 -3.58 14.80 21.76
CA LYS A 267 -4.71 15.72 21.55
C LYS A 267 -5.35 15.48 20.21
N ARG A 268 -6.66 15.65 20.19
CA ARG A 268 -7.48 15.53 19.00
C ARG A 268 -8.29 16.80 18.80
N ASP A 269 -8.65 17.06 17.55
CA ASP A 269 -9.59 18.11 17.24
C ASP A 269 -11.05 17.68 17.47
N LYS A 270 -11.98 18.58 17.15
CA LYS A 270 -13.43 18.37 17.29
C LYS A 270 -13.98 17.21 16.44
N TYR A 271 -13.27 16.76 15.42
CA TYR A 271 -13.67 15.61 14.60
C TYR A 271 -13.05 14.31 15.08
N GLY A 272 -12.12 14.36 16.05
CA GLY A 272 -11.40 13.22 16.58
C GLY A 272 -10.10 12.90 15.83
N ASN A 273 -9.60 13.80 14.98
CA ASN A 273 -8.31 13.61 14.32
C ASN A 273 -7.15 14.01 15.24
N LEU A 274 -6.05 13.27 15.18
CA LEU A 274 -4.84 13.52 15.98
C LEU A 274 -4.22 14.87 15.59
N THR A 275 -4.11 15.82 16.51
CA THR A 275 -3.45 17.11 16.28
C THR A 275 -2.11 17.24 16.99
N TYR A 276 -1.88 16.39 17.98
CA TYR A 276 -0.68 16.45 18.81
C TYR A 276 -0.40 15.09 19.44
N GLN A 277 0.86 14.68 19.45
CA GLN A 277 1.31 13.47 20.12
C GLN A 277 2.74 13.66 20.64
N VAL A 278 3.02 13.17 21.85
CA VAL A 278 4.38 13.08 22.40
C VAL A 278 4.65 11.66 22.87
N ALA A 279 5.73 11.09 22.35
CA ALA A 279 6.21 9.77 22.71
C ALA A 279 7.55 9.90 23.46
N ASN A 280 7.63 9.30 24.63
CA ASN A 280 8.88 9.17 25.39
C ASN A 280 9.49 7.79 25.14
N ARG A 281 10.82 7.73 25.03
CA ARG A 281 11.55 6.46 24.98
C ARG A 281 11.69 5.91 26.38
N VAL A 282 11.46 4.61 26.52
CA VAL A 282 11.69 3.87 27.75
C VAL A 282 12.82 2.89 27.54
N GLU A 283 13.82 2.95 28.40
CA GLU A 283 14.87 1.93 28.47
C GLU A 283 14.45 0.84 29.45
N VAL A 284 14.20 -0.34 28.89
CA VAL A 284 13.80 -1.52 29.67
C VAL A 284 15.04 -2.17 30.24
N VAL A 285 15.08 -2.27 31.57
CA VAL A 285 16.17 -2.95 32.29
C VAL A 285 15.91 -4.46 32.36
N ASP A 286 14.63 -4.86 32.40
CA ASP A 286 14.22 -6.27 32.38
C ASP A 286 12.80 -6.40 31.80
N ILE A 287 12.69 -7.08 30.66
CA ILE A 287 11.45 -7.25 29.88
C ILE A 287 10.43 -8.08 30.65
N THR A 288 10.89 -9.04 31.47
CA THR A 288 10.03 -9.93 32.24
C THR A 288 9.41 -9.26 33.47
N LYS A 289 9.98 -8.12 33.91
CA LYS A 289 9.55 -7.40 35.11
C LYS A 289 8.75 -6.13 34.81
N GLY A 290 8.57 -5.77 33.54
CA GLY A 290 7.81 -4.59 33.12
C GLY A 290 8.39 -3.26 33.65
N LYS A 291 9.68 -3.23 34.01
CA LYS A 291 10.35 -2.05 34.59
C LYS A 291 11.28 -1.43 33.56
N GLY A 292 11.02 -0.17 33.24
CA GLY A 292 11.91 0.65 32.44
C GLY A 292 11.96 2.09 32.95
N ASN A 293 13.01 2.79 32.57
CA ASN A 293 13.22 4.19 32.93
C ASN A 293 12.82 5.08 31.74
N ASP A 294 12.04 6.12 32.00
CA ASP A 294 11.74 7.17 31.02
C ASP A 294 13.02 7.95 30.73
N VAL A 295 13.47 7.93 29.48
CA VAL A 295 14.71 8.58 29.02
C VAL A 295 14.44 9.98 28.45
N GLY A 296 13.16 10.35 28.32
CA GLY A 296 12.72 11.63 27.78
C GLY A 296 12.04 11.49 26.42
N ILE A 297 11.80 12.63 25.79
CA ILE A 297 11.02 12.73 24.55
C ILE A 297 11.82 12.13 23.39
N TYR A 298 11.24 11.13 22.74
CA TYR A 298 11.76 10.51 21.54
C TYR A 298 11.25 11.24 20.30
N GLU A 299 9.92 11.40 20.23
CA GLU A 299 9.23 12.00 19.09
C GLU A 299 8.09 12.89 19.56
N LYS A 300 7.91 14.01 18.86
CA LYS A 300 6.74 14.87 18.97
C LYS A 300 6.14 15.09 17.60
N LYS A 301 4.82 14.95 17.49
CA LYS A 301 4.05 15.21 16.28
C LYS A 301 3.07 16.34 16.52
N VAL A 302 2.98 17.27 15.56
CA VAL A 302 1.97 18.34 15.52
C VAL A 302 1.30 18.28 14.16
N ILE A 303 -0.03 18.23 14.15
CA ILE A 303 -0.82 18.12 12.92
C ILE A 303 -1.89 19.21 12.90
N GLU A 304 -1.93 19.93 11.79
CA GLU A 304 -2.91 20.96 11.52
C GLU A 304 -3.79 20.52 10.35
N TYR A 305 -5.11 20.67 10.50
CA TYR A 305 -6.09 20.29 9.49
C TYR A 305 -6.86 21.49 8.98
N GLU A 306 -7.11 21.51 7.69
CA GLU A 306 -8.14 22.32 7.05
C GLU A 306 -9.24 21.38 6.57
N TYR A 307 -10.51 21.77 6.75
CA TYR A 307 -11.67 21.00 6.34
C TYR A 307 -12.40 21.68 5.18
N TYR A 308 -13.06 20.88 4.36
CA TYR A 308 -14.10 21.39 3.47
C TYR A 308 -15.31 21.87 4.28
N GLU A 309 -15.98 22.89 3.76
CA GLU A 309 -17.29 23.35 4.27
C GLU A 309 -18.40 22.33 3.95
#